data_AF-A0A4Y9JNT4-F1
#
_entry.id   AF-A0A4Y9JNT4-F1
#
_cell.length_a   1.000
_cell.length_b   1.000
_cell.length_c   1.000
_cell.angle_alpha   90.00
_cell.angle_beta   90.00
_cell.angle_gamma   90.00
#
_symmetry.space_group_name_H-M   'P 1'
#
loop_
_entity.id
_entity.type
_entity.pdbx_description
1 polymer ?
#
loop_
_entity_poly.entity_id
_entity_poly.type
_entity_poly.pdbx_seq_one_letter_code
_entity_poly.pdbx_strand_id
1 'polypeptide(L)'
;LWVFMFSPSLGVVSYALGTFGIDWNHLLNSGQAMALIVMASVWKQISYNFLFFLAGLQSIPKSLIEAAAIDGAGPWRRFWSVQFPLLSPTTFFLLVINVVYAFFDTFAIVDAATQGGPGKDTAILV
;
A
#
# COMPACT_ATOMS: atom_id res chain seq x y z
N LEU A 1 -7.91 14.57 0.05
CA LEU A 1 -8.82 13.75 0.90
C LEU A 1 -8.14 13.34 2.21
N TRP A 2 -7.03 12.60 2.18
CA TRP A 2 -6.33 12.15 3.39
C TRP A 2 -5.95 13.27 4.34
N VAL A 3 -5.34 14.34 3.83
CA VAL A 3 -4.97 15.55 4.60
C VAL A 3 -6.17 16.17 5.32
N PHE A 4 -7.33 16.19 4.67
CA PHE A 4 -8.57 16.69 5.27
C PHE A 4 -9.08 15.77 6.38
N MET A 5 -9.13 14.46 6.12
CA MET A 5 -9.60 13.47 7.11
C MET A 5 -8.71 13.38 8.35
N PHE A 6 -7.40 13.59 8.18
CA PHE A 6 -6.37 13.54 9.23
C PHE A 6 -5.93 14.94 9.72
N SER A 7 -6.71 15.99 9.39
CA SER A 7 -6.47 17.33 9.90
C SER A 7 -6.54 17.34 11.44
N PRO A 8 -5.58 17.93 12.18
CA PRO A 8 -5.58 17.89 13.65
C PRO A 8 -6.77 18.61 14.27
N SER A 9 -7.30 19.65 13.60
CA SER A 9 -8.37 20.50 14.16
C SER A 9 -9.78 20.02 13.86
N LEU A 10 -10.02 19.51 12.65
CA LEU A 10 -11.36 19.19 12.13
C LEU A 10 -11.48 17.80 11.49
N GLY A 11 -10.38 17.02 11.49
CA GLY A 11 -10.34 15.72 10.84
C GLY A 11 -11.17 14.67 11.58
N VAL A 12 -12.07 13.99 10.87
CA VAL A 12 -12.91 12.92 11.42
C VAL A 12 -12.05 11.77 11.98
N VAL A 13 -10.93 11.46 11.33
CA VAL A 13 -10.03 10.40 11.79
C VAL A 13 -9.22 10.87 12.99
N SER A 14 -8.72 12.11 12.98
CA SER A 14 -8.02 12.69 14.13
C SER A 14 -8.90 12.73 15.38
N TYR A 15 -10.18 13.08 15.22
CA TYR A 15 -11.15 13.04 16.31
C TYR A 15 -11.34 11.62 16.86
N ALA A 16 -11.49 10.62 15.99
CA ALA A 16 -11.59 9.22 16.40
C ALA A 16 -10.31 8.74 17.11
N LEU A 17 -9.12 9.13 16.64
CA LEU A 17 -7.86 8.83 17.33
C LEU A 17 -7.83 9.45 18.73
N GLY A 18 -8.34 10.68 18.86
CA GLY A 18 -8.48 11.37 20.15
C GLY A 18 -9.39 10.64 21.14
N THR A 19 -10.48 9.99 20.71
CA THR A 19 -11.33 9.19 21.62
C THR A 19 -10.63 7.94 22.16
N PHE A 20 -9.61 7.45 21.44
CA PHE A 20 -8.71 6.38 21.90
C PHE A 20 -7.47 6.90 22.68
N GLY A 21 -7.39 8.21 22.95
CA GLY A 21 -6.28 8.83 23.67
C GLY A 21 -5.02 9.09 22.84
N ILE A 22 -5.11 8.99 21.51
CA ILE A 22 -3.99 9.26 20.60
C ILE A 22 -4.07 10.74 20.17
N ASP A 23 -3.10 11.54 20.62
CA ASP A 23 -2.96 12.92 20.15
C ASP A 23 -2.33 12.93 18.74
N TRP A 24 -3.20 13.12 17.73
CA TRP A 24 -2.80 13.12 16.33
C TRP A 24 -2.54 14.54 15.83
N ASN A 25 -1.27 14.85 15.61
CA ASN A 25 -0.79 16.09 15.03
C ASN A 25 0.39 15.86 14.08
N HIS A 26 0.06 15.49 12.83
CA HIS A 26 1.04 15.29 11.76
C HIS A 26 1.83 16.56 11.37
N LEU A 27 1.39 17.75 11.80
CA LEU A 27 2.12 19.01 11.56
C LEU A 27 3.29 19.22 12.53
N LEU A 28 3.23 18.58 13.71
CA LEU A 28 4.25 18.70 14.75
C LEU A 28 5.06 17.42 14.94
N ASN A 29 4.48 16.26 14.64
CA ASN A 29 5.09 14.96 14.85
C ASN A 29 5.50 14.32 13.50
N SER A 30 6.80 14.21 13.26
CA SER A 30 7.35 13.65 12.02
C SER A 30 6.98 12.18 11.80
N GLY A 31 6.84 11.39 12.87
CA GLY A 31 6.39 10.00 12.77
C GLY A 31 4.95 9.88 12.27
N GLN A 32 4.06 10.76 12.74
CA GLN A 32 2.67 10.82 12.28
C GLN A 32 2.55 11.39 10.87
N ALA A 33 3.39 12.38 10.52
CA ALA A 33 3.53 12.92 9.17
C ALA A 33 3.91 11.82 8.17
N MET A 34 4.94 11.04 8.49
CA MET A 34 5.38 9.93 7.65
C MET A 34 4.32 8.83 7.56
N ALA A 35 3.66 8.50 8.68
CA ALA A 35 2.57 7.52 8.67
C ALA A 35 1.41 7.94 7.75
N LEU A 36 1.04 9.24 7.76
CA LEU A 36 0.03 9.80 6.87
C LEU A 36 0.43 9.65 5.39
N ILE A 37 1.68 10.00 5.05
CA ILE A 37 2.22 9.90 3.69
C ILE A 37 2.24 8.44 3.22
N VAL A 38 2.77 7.53 4.04
CA VAL A 38 2.85 6.10 3.71
C VAL A 38 1.46 5.52 3.49
N MET A 39 0.51 5.79 4.40
CA MET A 39 -0.86 5.29 4.26
C MET A 39 -1.55 5.83 3.01
N ALA A 40 -1.42 7.13 2.73
CA ALA A 40 -1.98 7.74 1.51
C ALA A 40 -1.35 7.16 0.23
N SER A 41 -0.05 6.90 0.24
CA SER A 41 0.71 6.35 -0.90
C SER A 41 0.36 4.88 -1.15
N VAL A 42 0.32 4.08 -0.09
CA VAL A 42 -0.10 2.66 -0.16
C VAL A 42 -1.53 2.57 -0.67
N TRP A 43 -2.45 3.39 -0.17
CA TRP A 43 -3.84 3.41 -0.65
C TRP A 43 -3.94 3.65 -2.15
N LYS A 44 -3.20 4.65 -2.67
CA LYS A 44 -3.16 4.94 -4.12
C LYS A 44 -2.68 3.72 -4.91
N GLN A 45 -1.69 3.01 -4.41
CA GLN A 45 -1.03 1.91 -5.12
C GLN A 45 -1.78 0.57 -5.02
N ILE A 46 -2.64 0.38 -4.01
CA ILE A 46 -3.45 -0.84 -3.84
C ILE A 46 -4.26 -1.15 -5.09
N SER A 47 -4.97 -0.16 -5.66
CA SER A 47 -5.83 -0.38 -6.84
C SER A 47 -5.03 -0.85 -8.05
N TYR A 48 -3.84 -0.29 -8.26
CA TYR A 48 -2.92 -0.70 -9.32
C TYR A 48 -2.47 -2.15 -9.11
N ASN A 49 -1.91 -2.45 -7.94
CA ASN A 49 -1.40 -3.80 -7.63
C ASN A 49 -2.51 -4.85 -7.73
N PHE A 50 -3.73 -4.54 -7.27
CA PHE A 50 -4.88 -5.43 -7.32
C PHE A 50 -5.23 -5.84 -8.75
N LEU A 51 -5.29 -4.89 -9.70
CA LEU A 51 -5.63 -5.19 -11.09
C LEU A 51 -4.61 -6.13 -11.73
N PHE A 52 -3.32 -5.93 -11.48
CA PHE A 52 -2.26 -6.79 -12.00
C PHE A 52 -2.28 -8.18 -11.37
N PHE A 53 -2.49 -8.28 -10.05
CA PHE A 53 -2.65 -9.58 -9.40
C PHE A 53 -3.89 -10.32 -9.89
N LEU A 54 -5.00 -9.62 -10.12
CA LEU A 54 -6.21 -10.22 -10.68
C LEU A 54 -5.96 -10.76 -12.08
N ALA A 55 -5.33 -9.97 -12.96
CA ALA A 55 -4.95 -10.42 -14.30
C ALA A 55 -3.98 -11.62 -14.26
N GLY A 56 -3.00 -11.58 -13.36
CA GLY A 56 -2.06 -12.69 -13.14
C GLY A 56 -2.75 -13.95 -12.63
N LEU A 57 -3.74 -13.83 -11.74
CA LEU A 57 -4.51 -14.98 -11.25
C LEU A 57 -5.40 -15.57 -12.35
N GLN A 58 -5.97 -14.72 -13.22
CA GLN A 58 -6.79 -15.14 -14.34
C GLN A 58 -6.00 -15.85 -15.45
N SER A 59 -4.70 -15.57 -15.57
CA SER A 59 -3.84 -16.23 -16.57
C SER A 59 -3.41 -17.64 -16.16
N ILE A 60 -3.55 -18.01 -14.87
CA ILE A 60 -3.21 -19.34 -14.37
C ILE A 60 -4.21 -20.37 -14.95
N PRO A 61 -3.74 -21.38 -15.71
CA PRO A 61 -4.61 -22.41 -16.24
C PRO A 61 -5.37 -23.16 -15.13
N LYS A 62 -6.69 -23.26 -15.26
CA LYS A 62 -7.54 -23.99 -14.30
C LYS A 62 -7.13 -25.46 -14.14
N SER A 63 -6.62 -26.07 -15.22
CA SER A 63 -6.12 -27.45 -15.22
C SER A 63 -5.01 -27.70 -14.20
N LEU A 64 -4.13 -26.73 -13.93
CA LEU A 64 -3.09 -26.86 -12.90
C LEU A 64 -3.67 -26.87 -11.48
N ILE A 65 -4.73 -26.08 -11.26
CA ILE A 65 -5.41 -25.99 -9.96
C ILE A 65 -6.21 -27.28 -9.70
N GLU A 66 -6.85 -27.82 -10.74
CA GLU A 66 -7.56 -29.09 -10.71
C GLU A 66 -6.62 -30.29 -10.53
N ALA A 67 -5.49 -30.31 -11.23
CA ALA A 67 -4.46 -31.35 -11.03
C ALA A 67 -3.95 -31.38 -9.59
N ALA A 68 -3.61 -30.21 -9.03
CA ALA A 68 -3.22 -30.11 -7.63
C ALA A 68 -4.36 -30.52 -6.66
N ALA A 69 -5.62 -30.38 -7.07
CA ALA A 69 -6.75 -30.85 -6.30
C ALA A 69 -6.83 -32.38 -6.24
N ILE A 70 -6.60 -33.03 -7.39
CA ILE A 70 -6.57 -34.47 -7.53
C ILE A 70 -5.39 -35.05 -6.70
N ASP A 71 -4.26 -34.35 -6.67
CA ASP A 71 -3.09 -34.69 -5.84
C ASP A 71 -3.30 -34.46 -4.32
N GLY A 72 -4.52 -34.14 -3.90
CA GLY A 72 -4.87 -33.97 -2.49
C GLY A 72 -4.37 -32.66 -1.86
N ALA A 73 -3.90 -31.69 -2.64
CA ALA A 73 -3.52 -30.40 -2.08
C ALA A 73 -4.77 -29.65 -1.60
N GLY A 74 -4.81 -29.25 -0.33
CA GLY A 74 -5.84 -28.34 0.20
C GLY A 74 -5.67 -26.90 -0.30
N PRO A 75 -6.66 -26.01 -0.08
CA PRO A 75 -6.63 -24.63 -0.59
C PRO A 75 -5.36 -23.85 -0.24
N TRP A 76 -4.88 -23.99 1.01
CA TRP A 76 -3.65 -23.34 1.47
C TRP A 76 -2.40 -23.87 0.76
N ARG A 77 -2.30 -25.20 0.59
CA ARG A 77 -1.19 -25.81 -0.14
C ARG A 77 -1.20 -25.39 -1.60
N ARG A 78 -2.36 -25.39 -2.26
CA ARG A 78 -2.50 -24.93 -3.66
C ARG A 78 -2.07 -23.48 -3.84
N PHE A 79 -2.42 -22.60 -2.90
CA PHE A 79 -1.97 -21.20 -2.96
C PHE A 79 -0.44 -21.11 -2.94
N TRP A 80 0.22 -21.69 -1.94
CA TRP A 80 1.67 -21.56 -1.78
C TRP A 80 2.51 -22.37 -2.76
N SER A 81 2.01 -23.53 -3.23
CA SER A 81 2.78 -24.42 -4.11
C SER A 81 2.48 -24.24 -5.59
N VAL A 82 1.34 -23.65 -5.96
CA VAL A 82 0.93 -23.49 -7.36
C VAL A 82 0.69 -22.02 -7.69
N GLN A 83 -0.26 -21.36 -7.03
CA GLN A 83 -0.67 -20.01 -7.42
C GLN A 83 0.43 -18.98 -7.18
N PHE A 84 1.00 -18.94 -5.98
CA PHE A 84 2.02 -17.96 -5.59
C PHE A 84 3.31 -18.07 -6.44
N PRO A 85 3.88 -19.27 -6.69
CA PRO A 85 5.03 -19.40 -7.61
C PRO A 85 4.71 -18.98 -9.04
N LEU A 86 3.52 -19.29 -9.56
CA LEU A 86 3.10 -18.89 -10.91
C LEU A 86 2.84 -17.38 -11.02
N LEU A 87 2.51 -16.71 -9.92
CA LEU A 87 2.41 -15.25 -9.83
C LEU A 87 3.76 -14.55 -9.64
N SER A 88 4.87 -15.29 -9.49
CA SER A 88 6.19 -14.68 -9.25
C SER A 88 6.62 -13.66 -10.32
N PRO A 89 6.34 -13.84 -11.64
CA PRO A 89 6.71 -12.83 -12.64
C PRO A 89 5.91 -11.53 -12.45
N THR A 90 4.61 -11.62 -12.16
CA THR A 90 3.75 -10.47 -11.86
C THR A 90 4.19 -9.77 -10.58
N THR A 91 4.53 -10.55 -9.55
CA THR A 91 4.99 -10.02 -8.26
C THR A 91 6.31 -9.28 -8.42
N PHE A 92 7.25 -9.84 -9.19
CA PHE A 92 8.53 -9.21 -9.46
C PHE A 92 8.37 -7.91 -10.25
N PHE A 93 7.55 -7.92 -11.30
CA PHE A 93 7.21 -6.71 -12.06
C PHE A 93 6.63 -5.63 -11.15
N LEU A 94 5.62 -5.98 -10.34
CA LEU A 94 5.01 -5.04 -9.41
C LEU A 94 6.03 -4.53 -8.39
N LEU A 95 6.92 -5.37 -7.86
CA LEU A 95 7.97 -4.94 -6.93
C LEU A 95 8.83 -3.83 -7.54
N VAL A 96 9.30 -4.02 -8.78
CA VAL A 96 10.12 -3.01 -9.46
C VAL A 96 9.35 -1.71 -9.65
N ILE A 97 8.10 -1.78 -10.12
CA ILE A 97 7.25 -0.60 -10.32
C ILE A 97 6.94 0.11 -9.00
N ASN A 98 6.66 -0.64 -7.92
CA ASN A 98 6.38 -0.07 -6.60
C ASN A 98 7.62 0.61 -6.01
N VAL A 99 8.81 0.06 -6.25
CA VAL A 99 10.08 0.72 -5.86
C VAL A 99 10.23 2.03 -6.63
N VAL A 100 10.11 2.03 -7.95
CA VAL A 100 10.18 3.26 -8.76
C VAL A 100 9.16 4.29 -8.27
N TYR A 101 7.92 3.86 -8.03
CA TYR A 101 6.87 4.71 -7.50
C TYR A 101 7.26 5.34 -6.16
N ALA A 102 7.75 4.54 -5.21
CA ALA A 102 8.10 5.00 -3.88
C ALA A 102 9.21 6.09 -3.89
N PHE A 103 10.19 5.94 -4.78
CA PHE A 103 11.33 6.87 -4.87
C PHE A 103 11.04 8.13 -5.68
N PHE A 104 10.20 8.06 -6.72
CA PHE A 104 10.09 9.15 -7.70
C PHE A 104 8.67 9.74 -7.85
N ASP A 105 7.60 8.99 -7.59
CA ASP A 105 6.22 9.41 -7.86
C ASP A 105 5.39 9.72 -6.59
N THR A 106 6.05 9.79 -5.43
CA THR A 106 5.42 10.14 -4.14
C THR A 106 5.36 11.66 -3.90
N PHE A 107 6.03 12.48 -4.71
CA PHE A 107 6.13 13.94 -4.56
C PHE A 107 4.78 14.62 -4.27
N ALA A 108 3.78 14.39 -5.13
CA ALA A 108 2.48 15.07 -5.00
C ALA A 108 1.77 14.77 -3.67
N ILE A 109 2.00 13.60 -3.08
CA ILE A 109 1.42 13.22 -1.78
C ILE A 109 2.17 13.94 -0.65
N VAL A 110 3.50 13.96 -0.70
CA VAL A 110 4.35 14.66 0.27
C VAL A 110 4.05 16.15 0.28
N ASP A 111 4.02 16.76 -0.91
CA ASP A 111 3.75 18.19 -1.09
C ASP A 111 2.36 18.57 -0.56
N ALA A 112 1.33 17.82 -0.95
CA ALA A 112 -0.03 18.09 -0.49
C ALA A 112 -0.23 17.86 1.02
N ALA A 113 0.47 16.89 1.62
CA ALA A 113 0.26 16.50 3.02
C ALA A 113 1.10 17.30 4.02
N THR A 114 2.32 17.66 3.64
CA THR A 114 3.31 18.16 4.60
C THR A 114 4.25 19.22 4.03
N GLN A 115 4.32 19.38 2.71
CA GLN A 115 5.33 20.22 2.03
C GLN A 115 6.76 19.87 2.46
N GLY A 116 7.01 18.59 2.80
CA GLY A 116 8.29 18.11 3.32
C GLY A 116 8.49 18.28 4.83
N GLY A 117 7.55 18.89 5.56
CA GLY A 117 7.61 19.05 7.01
C GLY A 117 7.20 17.80 7.82
N PRO A 118 7.33 17.85 9.17
CA PRO A 118 7.97 18.88 9.99
C PRO A 118 9.49 18.86 9.81
N GLY A 119 10.18 20.01 9.86
CA GLY A 119 11.64 20.07 9.90
C GLY A 119 12.42 19.57 8.65
N LYS A 120 11.74 19.29 7.53
CA LYS A 120 12.26 18.57 6.35
C LYS A 120 12.30 17.04 6.48
N ASP A 121 11.72 16.47 7.53
CA ASP A 121 11.79 15.03 7.82
C ASP A 121 11.01 14.14 6.84
N THR A 122 10.08 14.73 6.07
CA THR A 122 9.35 14.02 5.00
C THR A 122 9.79 14.46 3.61
N ALA A 123 10.83 15.28 3.50
CA ALA A 123 11.36 15.72 2.22
C ALA A 123 11.90 14.52 1.43
N ILE A 124 11.64 14.53 0.13
CA ILE A 124 12.15 13.53 -0.80
C ILE A 124 13.29 14.13 -1.63
N LEU A 125 14.06 13.27 -2.30
CA LEU A 125 15.27 13.65 -3.04
C LEU A 125 15.01 14.45 -4.34
N VAL A 126 13.74 14.73 -4.65
CA VAL A 126 13.30 15.32 -5.93
C VAL A 126 12.85 16.76 -5.71
#